data_AF-A0A835GLG7-F1
#
_entry.id   AF-A0A835GLG7-F1
#
_cell.length_a   1.000
_cell.length_b   1.000
_cell.length_c   1.000
_cell.angle_alpha   90.00
_cell.angle_beta   90.00
_cell.angle_gamma   90.00
#
_symmetry.space_group_name_H-M   'P 1'
#
loop_
_entity.id
_entity.type
_entity.pdbx_description
1 polymer ?
#
loop_
_entity_poly.entity_id
_entity_poly.type
_entity_poly.pdbx_seq_one_letter_code
_entity_poly.pdbx_strand_id
1 'polypeptide(L)'
;MQSELWDSKCKEYYNKKLREELWDEITKNFNLPKHILKAKYTNLASTYRGERSREKSSVYSKSGAKRQSAYKSKWFAYDAFNFLNEHSYLVARSPTSAAYMLE
;
A
#
# COMPACT_ATOMS: atom_id res chain seq x y z
N MET A 1 -2.57 8.49 -4.55
CA MET A 1 -3.71 7.57 -4.81
C MET A 1 -4.78 7.83 -3.75
N GLN A 2 -6.06 7.74 -4.09
CA GLN A 2 -7.19 8.01 -3.16
C GLN A 2 -7.10 7.12 -1.90
N SER A 3 -6.71 7.69 -0.77
CA SER A 3 -6.50 6.98 0.51
C SER A 3 -7.76 6.32 1.06
N GLU A 4 -8.91 6.85 0.70
CA GLU A 4 -10.24 6.37 1.07
C GLU A 4 -10.48 4.93 0.62
N LEU A 5 -9.77 4.46 -0.42
CA LEU A 5 -9.93 3.12 -0.95
C LEU A 5 -9.13 2.06 -0.20
N TRP A 6 -8.06 2.44 0.51
CA TRP A 6 -7.04 1.48 0.95
C TRP A 6 -6.46 1.74 2.34
N ASP A 7 -6.53 2.97 2.84
CA ASP A 7 -6.01 3.33 4.16
C ASP A 7 -7.12 3.30 5.21
N SER A 8 -7.11 2.30 6.09
CA SER A 8 -8.08 2.18 7.19
C SER A 8 -8.02 3.33 8.19
N LYS A 9 -6.97 4.14 8.15
CA LYS A 9 -6.77 5.30 9.03
C LYS A 9 -7.28 6.60 8.40
N CYS A 10 -7.64 6.59 7.13
CA CYS A 10 -8.40 7.66 6.50
C CYS A 10 -9.82 7.65 7.07
N LYS A 11 -10.31 8.81 7.53
CA LYS A 11 -11.67 8.96 8.08
C LYS A 11 -12.74 8.46 7.11
N GLU A 12 -12.56 8.74 5.84
CA GLU A 12 -13.52 8.41 4.78
C GLU A 12 -13.42 6.95 4.30
N TYR A 13 -12.48 6.15 4.82
CA TYR A 13 -12.37 4.72 4.49
C TYR A 13 -13.62 3.90 4.80
N TYR A 14 -14.38 4.31 5.82
CA TYR A 14 -15.62 3.65 6.21
C TYR A 14 -16.85 4.24 5.49
N ASN A 15 -16.67 5.30 4.69
CA ASN A 15 -17.73 5.90 3.88
C ASN A 15 -18.00 5.03 2.64
N LYS A 16 -18.94 4.10 2.76
CA LYS A 16 -19.29 3.14 1.70
C LYS A 16 -19.74 3.83 0.41
N LYS A 17 -20.54 4.90 0.51
CA LYS A 17 -21.06 5.63 -0.66
C LYS A 17 -19.91 6.26 -1.43
N LEU A 18 -19.04 7.01 -0.76
CA LEU A 18 -17.88 7.63 -1.37
C LEU A 18 -16.99 6.59 -2.05
N ARG A 19 -16.70 5.47 -1.38
CA ARG A 19 -15.86 4.42 -1.96
C ARG A 19 -16.47 3.80 -3.22
N GLU A 20 -17.79 3.63 -3.26
CA GLU A 20 -18.45 3.16 -4.49
C GLU A 20 -18.29 4.17 -5.64
N GLU A 21 -18.44 5.47 -5.37
CA GLU A 21 -18.25 6.55 -6.34
C GLU A 21 -16.81 6.59 -6.85
N LEU A 22 -15.82 6.50 -5.96
CA LEU A 22 -14.40 6.43 -6.32
C LEU A 22 -14.08 5.21 -7.19
N TRP A 23 -14.68 4.06 -6.89
CA TRP A 23 -14.55 2.89 -7.75
C TRP A 23 -15.23 3.07 -9.12
N ASP A 24 -16.34 3.82 -9.19
CA ASP A 24 -16.96 4.21 -10.47
C ASP A 24 -16.12 5.21 -11.27
N GLU A 25 -15.32 6.06 -10.61
CA GLU A 25 -14.35 6.90 -11.31
C GLU A 25 -13.21 6.09 -11.91
N ILE A 26 -12.70 5.12 -11.14
CA ILE A 26 -11.64 4.23 -11.62
C ILE A 26 -12.13 3.42 -12.82
N THR A 27 -13.35 2.87 -12.81
CA THR A 27 -13.87 2.05 -13.92
C THR A 27 -13.90 2.78 -15.25
N LYS A 28 -14.19 4.09 -15.23
CA LYS A 28 -14.19 4.95 -16.43
C LYS A 28 -12.84 4.97 -17.13
N ASN A 29 -11.74 4.83 -16.39
CA ASN A 29 -10.37 4.84 -16.94
C ASN A 29 -9.93 3.49 -17.53
N PHE A 30 -10.49 2.39 -17.03
CA PHE A 30 -10.05 1.04 -17.40
C PHE A 30 -10.97 0.32 -18.37
N ASN A 31 -12.17 0.85 -18.63
CA ASN A 31 -13.21 0.20 -19.44
C ASN A 31 -13.49 -1.26 -18.98
N LEU A 32 -13.48 -1.49 -17.66
CA LEU A 32 -13.71 -2.79 -17.05
C LEU A 32 -14.82 -2.70 -15.97
N PRO A 33 -15.60 -3.78 -15.76
CA PRO A 33 -16.58 -3.81 -14.69
C PRO A 33 -15.94 -3.60 -13.31
N LYS A 34 -16.62 -2.84 -12.45
CA LYS A 34 -16.16 -2.50 -11.09
C LYS A 34 -15.72 -3.73 -10.29
N HIS A 35 -16.51 -4.80 -10.33
CA HIS A 35 -16.22 -6.02 -9.58
C HIS A 35 -14.92 -6.70 -10.03
N ILE A 36 -14.60 -6.65 -11.33
CA ILE A 36 -13.34 -7.18 -11.89
C ILE A 36 -12.15 -6.34 -11.41
N LEU A 37 -12.27 -5.01 -11.42
CA LEU A 37 -11.22 -4.11 -10.94
C LEU A 37 -10.96 -4.29 -9.44
N LYS A 38 -12.03 -4.38 -8.64
CA LYS A 38 -11.93 -4.69 -7.21
C LYS A 38 -11.24 -6.04 -6.96
N ALA A 39 -11.57 -7.07 -7.73
CA ALA A 39 -10.93 -8.39 -7.63
C ALA A 39 -9.44 -8.33 -8.00
N LYS A 40 -9.08 -7.68 -9.12
CA LYS A 40 -7.69 -7.49 -9.54
C LYS A 40 -6.89 -6.72 -8.48
N TYR A 41 -7.43 -5.62 -7.99
CA TYR A 41 -6.81 -4.84 -6.93
C TYR A 41 -6.59 -5.67 -5.65
N THR A 42 -7.61 -6.43 -5.22
CA THR A 42 -7.53 -7.29 -4.02
C THR A 42 -6.42 -8.33 -4.17
N ASN A 43 -6.31 -8.96 -5.34
CA ASN A 43 -5.26 -9.95 -5.63
C ASN A 43 -3.86 -9.29 -5.59
N LEU A 44 -3.68 -8.17 -6.28
CA LEU A 44 -2.40 -7.44 -6.28
C LEU A 44 -2.01 -6.95 -4.88
N ALA A 45 -2.95 -6.37 -4.13
CA ALA A 45 -2.72 -5.92 -2.76
C ALA A 45 -2.36 -7.08 -1.82
N SER A 46 -2.96 -8.26 -2.03
CA SER A 46 -2.63 -9.46 -1.26
C SER A 46 -1.23 -9.97 -1.59
N THR A 47 -0.84 -9.99 -2.87
CA THR A 47 0.52 -10.32 -3.30
C THR A 47 1.53 -9.37 -2.67
N TYR A 48 1.29 -8.06 -2.74
CA TYR A 48 2.14 -7.05 -2.12
C TYR A 48 2.35 -7.29 -0.62
N ARG A 49 1.27 -7.53 0.13
CA ARG A 49 1.35 -7.80 1.59
C ARG A 49 2.20 -9.04 1.88
N GLY A 50 2.09 -10.08 1.06
CA GLY A 50 2.92 -11.29 1.13
C GLY A 50 4.40 -11.00 0.86
N GLU A 51 4.70 -10.31 -0.24
CA GLU A 51 6.06 -9.88 -0.60
C GLU A 51 6.69 -9.01 0.50
N ARG A 52 5.91 -8.09 1.07
CA ARG A 52 6.36 -7.22 2.16
C ARG A 52 6.64 -8.00 3.43
N SER A 53 5.79 -8.97 3.77
CA SER A 53 6.02 -9.86 4.89
C SER A 53 7.32 -10.65 4.73
N ARG A 54 7.57 -11.19 3.52
CA ARG A 54 8.82 -11.88 3.18
C ARG A 54 10.03 -10.98 3.38
N GLU A 55 10.01 -9.76 2.83
CA GLU A 55 11.11 -8.80 3.04
C GLU A 55 11.36 -8.54 4.54
N LYS A 56 10.31 -8.22 5.31
CA LYS A 56 10.44 -7.94 6.76
C LYS A 56 11.03 -9.13 7.52
N SER A 57 10.52 -10.34 7.27
CA SER A 57 10.99 -11.57 7.94
C SER A 57 12.40 -12.02 7.51
N SER A 58 12.86 -11.56 6.35
CA SER A 58 14.16 -11.97 5.81
C SER A 58 15.35 -11.32 6.50
N VAL A 59 15.13 -10.21 7.21
CA VAL A 59 16.20 -9.44 7.88
C VAL A 59 16.84 -10.24 9.01
N TYR A 60 16.05 -11.04 9.74
CA TYR A 60 16.50 -11.77 10.92
C TYR A 60 16.34 -13.28 10.75
N SER A 61 17.38 -14.03 11.12
CA SER A 61 17.33 -15.48 11.23
C SER A 61 16.34 -15.95 12.30
N LYS A 62 16.02 -17.24 12.32
CA LYS A 62 15.14 -17.82 13.36
C LYS A 62 15.68 -17.63 14.78
N SER A 63 17.01 -17.48 14.93
CA SER A 63 17.68 -17.20 16.20
C SER A 63 17.82 -15.69 16.50
N GLY A 64 17.24 -14.81 15.69
CA GLY A 64 17.29 -13.36 15.88
C GLY A 64 18.55 -12.67 15.34
N ALA A 65 19.57 -13.42 14.89
CA ALA A 65 20.76 -12.84 14.26
C ALA A 65 20.41 -12.20 12.90
N LYS A 66 20.94 -11.00 12.63
CA LYS A 66 20.78 -10.30 11.34
C LYS A 66 21.40 -11.13 10.22
N ARG A 67 20.66 -11.34 9.13
CA ARG A 67 21.18 -12.03 7.94
C ARG A 67 22.11 -11.11 7.15
N GLN A 68 23.17 -11.67 6.55
CA GLN A 68 24.07 -10.94 5.66
C GLN A 68 23.37 -10.48 4.37
N SER A 69 22.40 -11.26 3.88
CA SER A 69 21.58 -10.90 2.72
C SER A 69 20.10 -11.03 3.08
N ALA A 70 19.40 -9.90 3.10
CA ALA A 70 17.94 -9.87 3.22
C ALA A 70 17.31 -10.13 1.84
N TYR A 71 16.12 -10.73 1.84
CA TYR A 71 15.29 -10.84 0.65
C TYR A 71 14.82 -9.44 0.23
N LYS A 72 14.88 -9.18 -1.07
CA LYS A 72 14.30 -8.02 -1.73
C LYS A 72 13.30 -8.52 -2.77
N SER A 73 12.09 -7.99 -2.72
CA SER A 73 11.06 -8.37 -3.68
C SER A 73 11.50 -7.98 -5.09
N LYS A 74 11.23 -8.88 -6.03
CA LYS A 74 11.39 -8.64 -7.47
C LYS A 74 10.04 -8.59 -8.18
N TRP A 75 8.95 -8.54 -7.42
CA TRP A 75 7.61 -8.51 -7.98
C TRP A 75 7.37 -7.18 -8.69
N PHE A 76 6.95 -7.24 -9.95
CA PHE A 76 6.94 -6.08 -10.86
C PHE A 76 6.15 -4.86 -10.35
N ALA A 77 5.13 -5.10 -9.52
CA ALA A 77 4.27 -4.06 -8.96
C ALA A 77 4.63 -3.69 -7.51
N TYR A 78 5.75 -4.18 -6.97
CA TYR A 78 6.11 -3.98 -5.57
C TYR A 78 6.19 -2.50 -5.22
N ASP A 79 7.00 -1.75 -5.97
CA ASP A 79 7.17 -0.31 -5.73
C ASP A 79 5.89 0.49 -5.99
N ALA A 80 5.13 0.09 -7.01
CA ALA A 80 3.84 0.71 -7.32
C ALA A 80 2.78 0.50 -6.21
N PHE A 81 2.94 -0.52 -5.37
CA PHE A 81 2.06 -0.82 -4.24
C PHE A 81 2.63 -0.36 -2.90
N ASN A 82 3.78 0.32 -2.87
CA ASN A 82 4.40 0.81 -1.64
C ASN A 82 3.47 1.69 -0.80
N PHE A 83 2.62 2.47 -1.48
CA PHE A 83 1.62 3.33 -0.86
C PHE A 83 0.73 2.58 0.15
N LEU A 84 0.47 1.27 -0.01
CA LEU A 84 -0.36 0.49 0.94
C LEU A 84 0.23 0.41 2.36
N ASN A 85 1.51 0.75 2.55
CA ASN A 85 2.15 0.86 3.85
C ASN A 85 2.25 2.31 4.36
N GLU A 86 2.00 3.30 3.50
CA GLU A 86 1.92 4.69 3.89
C GLU A 86 0.56 4.90 4.57
N HIS A 87 0.44 5.83 5.50
CA HIS A 87 -0.86 6.18 6.07
C HIS A 87 -1.07 7.67 5.86
N SER A 88 -2.29 8.06 5.52
CA SER A 88 -2.65 9.41 5.07
C SER A 88 -2.57 10.48 6.18
N TYR A 89 -2.02 10.16 7.35
CA TYR A 89 -1.78 11.10 8.45
C TYR A 89 -0.92 12.31 8.04
N LEU A 90 -0.21 12.23 6.92
CA LEU A 90 0.69 13.29 6.46
C LEU A 90 0.02 14.37 5.59
N VAL A 91 -1.28 14.27 5.28
CA VAL A 91 -1.98 15.33 4.52
C VAL A 91 -2.39 16.51 5.42
N ALA A 92 -2.41 16.32 6.75
CA ALA A 92 -2.37 17.44 7.68
C ALA A 92 -0.89 17.83 7.92
N ARG A 93 -0.36 18.68 7.03
CA ARG A 93 0.94 19.39 7.11
C ARG A 93 1.73 19.15 8.41
N SER A 94 2.85 18.42 8.34
CA SER A 94 3.96 18.63 9.27
C SER A 94 5.20 19.04 8.44
N PRO A 95 5.84 20.19 8.71
CA PRO A 95 7.09 20.58 8.06
C PRO A 95 8.29 19.70 8.44
N THR A 96 8.10 18.67 9.27
CA THR A 96 9.17 18.05 10.04
C THR A 96 9.92 16.94 9.29
N SER A 97 9.52 16.58 8.07
CA SER A 97 10.21 15.52 7.32
C SER A 97 11.51 15.99 6.63
N ALA A 98 11.82 17.29 6.62
CA ALA A 98 13.11 17.78 6.15
C ALA A 98 14.23 17.67 7.21
N ALA A 99 13.88 17.52 8.49
CA ALA A 99 14.85 17.52 9.59
C ALA A 99 15.58 16.18 9.79
N TYR A 100 15.09 15.08 9.21
CA TYR A 100 15.66 13.74 9.39
C TYR A 100 16.51 13.25 8.20
N MET A 101 16.87 14.13 7.27
CA MET A 101 17.71 13.80 6.10
C MET A 101 19.12 14.40 6.17
N LEU A 102 19.59 14.87 7.34
CA LEU A 102 20.94 15.41 7.54
C LEU A 102 21.61 14.97 8.85
N GLU A 103 21.53 13.68 9.21
CA GLU A 103 22.51 13.04 10.10
C GLU A 103 22.87 11.63 9.62
#